data_AF-A0A518CJ04-F1
#
_entry.id   AF-A0A518CJ04-F1
#
_cell.length_a   1.000
_cell.length_b   1.000
_cell.length_c   1.000
_cell.angle_alpha   90.00
_cell.angle_beta   90.00
_cell.angle_gamma   90.00
#
_symmetry.space_group_name_H-M   'P 1'
#
loop_
_entity.id
_entity.type
_entity.pdbx_description
1 polymer ?
#
loop_
_entity_poly.entity_id
_entity_poly.type
_entity_poly.pdbx_seq_one_letter_code
_entity_poly.pdbx_strand_id
1 'polypeptide(L)' 'MNRTVKKMVYGSLAVAIVVGILCILDLILGIPFRGTTTLDIVLLICCAIVGYMGFNVKREQS' A
#
# COMPACT_ATOMS: atom_id res chain seq x y z
N MET A 1 20.97 -8.28 -1.35
CA MET A 1 20.24 -7.05 -1.74
C MET A 1 21.00 -5.83 -1.25
N ASN A 2 21.33 -4.88 -2.13
CA ASN A 2 22.06 -3.67 -1.76
C ASN A 2 21.27 -2.85 -0.72
N ARG A 3 21.93 -2.18 0.24
CA ARG A 3 21.24 -1.49 1.36
C ARG A 3 20.23 -0.45 0.86
N THR A 4 20.51 0.17 -0.29
CA THR A 4 19.63 1.10 -0.98
C THR A 4 18.30 0.45 -1.39
N VAL A 5 18.35 -0.75 -1.96
CA VAL A 5 17.15 -1.48 -2.40
C VAL A 5 16.31 -1.93 -1.20
N LYS A 6 16.95 -2.35 -0.08
CA LYS A 6 16.23 -2.62 1.18
C LYS A 6 15.46 -1.39 1.68
N LYS A 7 16.11 -0.23 1.75
CA LYS A 7 15.45 1.01 2.19
C LYS A 7 14.31 1.41 1.27
N MET A 8 14.48 1.22 -0.04
CA MET A 8 13.47 1.53 -1.04
C MET A 8 12.22 0.67 -0.84
N VAL A 9 12.37 -0.66 -0.71
CA VAL A 9 11.23 -1.58 -0.49
C VAL A 9 10.49 -1.28 0.81
N TYR A 10 11.21 -1.06 1.92
CA TYR A 10 10.60 -0.69 3.20
C TYR A 10 9.90 0.68 3.13
N GLY A 11 10.44 1.63 2.37
CA GLY A 11 9.81 2.93 2.10
C GLY A 11 8.53 2.79 1.29
N SER A 12 8.53 1.98 0.23
CA SER A 12 7.36 1.67 -0.58
C SER A 12 6.25 1.01 0.25
N LEU A 13 6.63 0.09 1.15
CA LEU A 13 5.69 -0.58 2.05
C LEU A 13 5.03 0.41 3.01
N ALA A 14 5.80 1.33 3.58
CA ALA A 14 5.28 2.34 4.49
C ALA A 14 4.26 3.27 3.79
N VAL A 15 4.57 3.74 2.58
CA VAL A 15 3.65 4.58 1.79
C VAL A 15 2.39 3.80 1.41
N ALA A 16 2.52 2.53 1.01
CA ALA A 16 1.37 1.69 0.66
C ALA A 16 0.38 1.52 1.83
N ILE A 17 0.89 1.32 3.05
CA ILE A 17 0.04 1.21 4.25
C ILE A 17 -0.72 2.52 4.51
N VAL A 18 -0.06 3.66 4.39
CA VAL A 18 -0.70 4.98 4.57
C VAL A 18 -1.81 5.18 3.53
N VAL A 19 -1.53 4.86 2.27
CA VAL A 19 -2.52 4.94 1.18
C VAL A 19 -3.69 4.00 1.41
N GLY A 20 -3.45 2.76 1.85
CA GLY A 20 -4.50 1.80 2.18
C GLY A 20 -5.43 2.29 3.29
N ILE A 21 -4.87 2.91 4.34
CA ILE A 21 -5.66 3.52 5.43
C ILE A 21 -6.51 4.67 4.90
N LEU A 22 -5.95 5.53 4.05
CA LEU A 22 -6.67 6.64 3.43
C LEU A 22 -7.83 6.15 2.54
N CYS A 23 -7.66 5.06 1.80
CA CYS A 23 -8.73 4.48 0.98
C CYS A 23 -9.83 3.84 1.83
N ILE A 24 -9.49 3.15 2.92
CA ILE A 24 -10.50 2.62 3.86
C ILE A 24 -11.27 3.78 4.50
N LEU A 25 -10.57 4.84 4.88
CA LEU A 25 -11.17 6.03 5.45
C LEU A 25 -12.10 6.73 4.44
N ASP A 26 -11.71 6.80 3.18
CA ASP A 26 -12.54 7.35 2.11
C ASP A 26 -13.80 6.51 1.86
N LEU A 27 -13.67 5.18 1.88
CA LEU A 27 -14.79 4.26 1.69
C LEU A 27 -15.84 4.37 2.81
N ILE A 28 -15.40 4.72 4.04
CA ILE A 28 -16.28 4.88 5.21
C ILE A 28 -16.86 6.31 5.31
N LEU A 29 -16.05 7.35 5.11
CA LEU A 29 -16.44 8.75 5.34
C LEU A 29 -16.84 9.51 4.07
N GLY A 30 -16.47 9.00 2.88
CA GLY A 30 -16.74 9.63 1.59
C GLY A 30 -15.96 10.93 1.34
N ILE A 31 -14.80 11.10 1.98
CA ILE A 31 -13.90 12.26 1.91
C ILE A 31 -12.47 11.71 2.10
N PRO A 32 -11.48 11.96 1.21
CA PRO A 32 -11.30 12.98 0.16
C PRO A 32 -11.63 12.65 -1.33
N PHE A 33 -11.94 11.41 -1.72
CA PHE A 33 -12.15 10.97 -3.13
C PHE A 33 -13.62 10.83 -3.53
N ARG A 34 -14.48 11.69 -2.97
CA ARG A 34 -15.93 11.70 -3.20
C ARG A 34 -16.27 11.72 -4.70
N GLY A 35 -16.82 10.62 -5.20
CA GLY A 35 -17.30 10.47 -6.58
C GLY A 35 -16.54 9.47 -7.46
N THR A 36 -15.47 8.84 -6.98
CA THR A 36 -14.74 7.83 -7.76
C THR A 36 -14.40 6.59 -6.94
N THR A 37 -15.43 5.84 -6.51
CA THR A 37 -15.27 4.59 -5.73
C THR A 37 -14.38 3.53 -6.43
N THR A 38 -14.29 3.58 -7.76
CA THR A 38 -13.34 2.76 -8.54
C THR A 38 -11.89 3.01 -8.13
N LEU A 39 -11.53 4.26 -7.80
CA LEU A 39 -10.18 4.63 -7.39
C LEU A 39 -9.83 4.01 -6.04
N ASP A 40 -10.75 4.05 -5.08
CA ASP A 40 -10.53 3.46 -3.74
C ASP A 40 -10.34 1.96 -3.80
N ILE A 41 -11.15 1.27 -4.62
CA ILE A 41 -11.03 -0.18 -4.82
C ILE A 41 -9.69 -0.53 -5.46
N VAL A 42 -9.29 0.20 -6.51
CA VAL A 42 -8.00 -0.03 -7.20
C VAL A 42 -6.83 0.25 -6.26
N LEU A 43 -6.88 1.34 -5.48
CA LEU A 43 -5.84 1.65 -4.50
C LEU A 43 -5.76 0.64 -3.35
N LEU A 44 -6.89 0.10 -2.88
CA LEU A 44 -6.93 -0.99 -1.92
C LEU A 44 -6.29 -2.26 -2.48
N ILE A 45 -6.57 -2.61 -3.73
CA ILE A 45 -5.95 -3.75 -4.42
C ILE A 45 -4.44 -3.52 -4.57
N CYS A 46 -4.00 -2.34 -4.98
CA CYS A 46 -2.58 -1.99 -5.06
C CYS A 46 -1.90 -2.09 -3.68
N CYS A 47 -2.55 -1.60 -2.61
CA CYS A 47 -2.06 -1.75 -1.24
C CYS A 47 -1.88 -3.22 -0.85
N ALA A 48 -2.86 -4.08 -1.16
CA ALA A 48 -2.77 -5.51 -0.89
C ALA A 48 -1.62 -6.19 -1.65
N ILE A 49 -1.42 -5.84 -2.94
CA ILE A 49 -0.33 -6.37 -3.76
C ILE A 49 1.03 -5.94 -3.21
N VAL A 50 1.20 -4.67 -2.87
CA VAL A 50 2.47 -4.15 -2.32
C VAL A 50 2.75 -4.77 -0.94
N GLY A 51 1.73 -4.94 -0.10
CA GLY A 51 1.84 -5.63 1.17
C GLY A 51 2.28 -7.09 0.99
N TYR A 52 1.68 -7.81 0.05
CA TYR A 52 2.06 -9.20 -0.28
C TYR A 52 3.48 -9.31 -0.81
N MET A 53 3.88 -8.42 -1.73
CA MET A 53 5.26 -8.36 -2.23
C MET A 53 6.25 -8.07 -1.11
N GLY A 54 5.96 -7.08 -0.26
CA GLY A 54 6.83 -6.75 0.87
C GLY A 54 6.94 -7.88 1.90
N PHE A 55 5.85 -8.61 2.13
CA PHE A 55 5.87 -9.80 2.98
C PHE A 55 6.72 -10.92 2.38
N ASN A 56 6.60 -11.19 1.08
CA ASN A 56 7.47 -12.17 0.39
C ASN A 56 8.93 -11.75 0.43
N VAL A 57 9.25 -10.49 0.18
CA VAL A 57 10.63 -9.98 0.33
C VAL A 57 11.10 -10.16 1.76
N LYS A 58 10.27 -9.90 2.77
CA LYS A 58 10.66 -10.14 4.18
C LYS A 58 10.94 -11.62 4.46
N ARG A 59 10.15 -12.53 3.90
CA ARG A 59 10.32 -13.99 4.07
C ARG A 59 11.54 -14.54 3.34
N GLU A 60 11.81 -14.07 2.13
CA GLU A 60 12.98 -14.43 1.31
C GLU A 60 14.29 -13.92 1.93
N GLN A 61 14.22 -12.92 2.81
CA GLN A 61 15.39 -12.31 3.48
C GLN A 61 15.71 -12.95 4.84
N SER A 62 14.94 -13.93 5.30
CA SER A 62 15.13 -14.65 6.56
C SER A 62 15.64 -16.06 6.32
#